data_AF-A0A645AKD0-F1
#
_entry.id   AF-A0A645AKD0-F1
#
_cell.length_a   1.000
_cell.length_b   1.000
_cell.length_c   1.000
_cell.angle_alpha   90.00
_cell.angle_beta   90.00
_cell.angle_gamma   90.00
#
_symmetry.space_group_name_H-M   'P 1'
#
loop_
_entity.id
_entity.type
_entity.pdbx_description
1 polymer ?
#
loop_
_entity_poly.entity_id
_entity_poly.type
_entity_poly.pdbx_seq_one_letter_code
_entity_poly.pdbx_strand_id
1 'polypeptide(L)'
;MNPAAILVGEVVGNEALQFLKATCLGRKALTTIHGGTIEESLMRLEQLALAAAPELGLSAVRSMVAMGLDVVALMGRVNRSGRVQRTLQAIATIKGINAKGDYCLNYLYRAEGDESLPVFEQAYHQLEGMK
;
A
#
# COMPACT_ATOMS: atom_id res chain seq x y z
N MET A 1 -21.62 13.75 4.97
CA MET A 1 -21.41 12.43 5.61
C MET A 1 -20.05 12.42 6.31
N ASN A 2 -19.97 11.99 7.57
CA ASN A 2 -18.73 11.90 8.36
C ASN A 2 -18.47 10.42 8.79
N PRO A 3 -18.04 9.55 7.87
CA PRO A 3 -17.81 8.14 8.17
C PRO A 3 -16.56 7.95 9.04
N ALA A 4 -16.58 6.95 9.93
CA ALA A 4 -15.44 6.60 10.76
C ALA A 4 -14.28 5.97 9.97
N ALA A 5 -14.60 5.26 8.88
CA ALA A 5 -13.65 4.70 7.94
C ALA A 5 -14.31 4.49 6.56
N ILE A 6 -13.50 4.42 5.50
CA ILE A 6 -13.92 4.08 4.14
C ILE A 6 -13.26 2.77 3.76
N LEU A 7 -14.06 1.76 3.43
CA LEU A 7 -13.57 0.48 2.93
C LEU A 7 -14.01 0.32 1.48
N VAL A 8 -13.03 0.22 0.58
CA VAL A 8 -13.26 -0.15 -0.82
C VAL A 8 -12.67 -1.53 -0.99
N GLY A 9 -13.48 -2.54 -1.31
CA GLY A 9 -13.01 -3.93 -1.38
C GLY A 9 -11.77 -4.07 -2.27
N GLU A 10 -11.90 -3.67 -3.53
CA GLU A 10 -10.81 -3.59 -4.48
C GLU A 10 -11.00 -2.35 -5.36
N VAL A 11 -9.92 -1.64 -5.66
CA VAL A 11 -9.92 -0.58 -6.69
C VAL A 11 -9.50 -1.16 -8.04
N VAL A 12 -10.43 -1.14 -8.98
CA VAL A 12 -10.30 -1.67 -10.35
C VAL A 12 -10.56 -0.60 -11.42
N GLY A 13 -11.09 0.57 -11.05
CA GLY A 13 -11.51 1.62 -11.97
C GLY A 13 -11.50 3.02 -11.37
N ASN A 14 -12.49 3.83 -11.77
CA ASN A 14 -12.53 5.27 -11.50
C ASN A 14 -12.68 5.62 -10.01
N GLU A 15 -13.12 4.67 -9.19
CA GLU A 15 -13.20 4.82 -7.73
C GLU A 15 -11.82 5.03 -7.08
N ALA A 16 -10.72 4.68 -7.76
CA ALA A 16 -9.35 4.94 -7.30
C ALA A 16 -9.11 6.42 -6.97
N LEU A 17 -9.61 7.34 -7.80
CA LEU A 17 -9.48 8.77 -7.54
C LEU A 17 -10.29 9.22 -6.33
N GLN A 18 -11.48 8.66 -6.14
CA GLN A 18 -12.32 8.97 -4.98
C GLN A 18 -11.70 8.43 -3.69
N PHE A 19 -11.09 7.24 -3.75
CA PHE A 19 -10.31 6.67 -2.66
C PHE A 19 -9.14 7.59 -2.28
N LEU A 20 -8.32 8.02 -3.25
CA LEU A 20 -7.20 8.94 -2.98
C LEU A 20 -7.66 10.30 -2.46
N LYS A 21 -8.74 10.87 -2.99
CA LYS A 21 -9.30 12.13 -2.48
C LYS A 21 -9.75 11.98 -1.03
N ALA A 22 -10.36 10.86 -0.68
CA ALA A 22 -10.78 10.60 0.69
C ALA A 22 -9.60 10.47 1.65
N THR A 23 -8.54 9.77 1.25
CA THR A 23 -7.34 9.61 2.10
C THR A 23 -6.58 10.92 2.28
N CYS A 24 -6.46 11.74 1.23
CA CYS A 24 -5.85 13.08 1.32
C CYS A 24 -6.61 14.03 2.28
N LEU A 25 -7.89 13.77 2.55
CA LEU A 25 -8.68 14.52 3.55
C LEU A 25 -8.49 13.99 4.99
N GLY A 26 -7.52 13.11 5.22
CA GLY A 26 -7.23 12.52 6.53
C GLY A 26 -8.26 11.46 6.98
N ARG A 27 -9.07 10.94 6.06
CA ARG A 27 -10.03 9.88 6.39
C ARG A 27 -9.32 8.54 6.45
N LYS A 28 -9.59 7.77 7.51
CA LYS A 28 -9.18 6.37 7.57
C LYS A 28 -9.79 5.62 6.39
N ALA A 29 -8.97 5.10 5.49
CA ALA A 29 -9.45 4.31 4.37
C ALA A 29 -8.56 3.10 4.10
N LEU A 30 -9.17 2.03 3.60
CA LEU A 30 -8.49 0.80 3.25
C LEU A 30 -9.02 0.27 1.92
N THR A 31 -8.12 -0.27 1.10
CA THR A 31 -8.49 -0.99 -0.10
C THR A 31 -7.50 -2.09 -0.46
N THR A 32 -7.86 -2.93 -1.42
CA THR A 32 -6.94 -3.84 -2.09
C THR A 32 -6.76 -3.42 -3.54
N ILE A 33 -5.59 -3.73 -4.10
CA ILE A 33 -5.27 -3.50 -5.50
C ILE A 33 -4.28 -4.57 -5.97
N HIS A 34 -4.40 -5.00 -7.21
CA HIS A 34 -3.44 -5.92 -7.80
C HIS A 34 -2.05 -5.28 -8.02
N GLY A 35 -1.00 -6.03 -7.66
CA GLY A 35 0.39 -5.75 -7.99
C GLY A 35 1.29 -6.89 -7.53
N GLY A 36 2.40 -7.13 -8.24
CA GLY A 36 3.42 -8.13 -7.88
C GLY A 36 4.48 -7.58 -6.93
N THR A 37 4.63 -6.25 -6.88
CA THR A 37 5.47 -5.52 -5.94
C THR A 37 4.68 -4.34 -5.33
N ILE A 38 5.20 -3.73 -4.27
CA ILE A 38 4.58 -2.52 -3.70
C ILE A 38 4.57 -1.39 -4.74
N GLU A 39 5.68 -1.24 -5.46
CA GLU A 39 5.88 -0.24 -6.49
C GLU A 39 4.89 -0.43 -7.66
N GLU A 40 4.67 -1.67 -8.10
CA GLU A 40 3.67 -2.00 -9.12
C GLU A 40 2.24 -1.70 -8.65
N SER A 41 1.91 -2.02 -7.38
CA SER A 41 0.61 -1.68 -6.80
C SER A 41 0.38 -0.17 -6.79
N LEU A 42 1.39 0.62 -6.42
CA LEU A 42 1.31 2.09 -6.45
C LEU A 42 1.18 2.63 -7.88
N MET A 43 1.96 2.10 -8.82
CA MET A 43 1.85 2.48 -10.23
C MET A 43 0.46 2.16 -10.79
N ARG A 44 -0.16 1.04 -10.39
CA ARG A 44 -1.51 0.70 -10.83
C ARG A 44 -2.55 1.66 -10.25
N LEU A 45 -2.39 2.06 -8.99
CA LEU A 45 -3.26 3.06 -8.37
C LEU A 45 -3.13 4.42 -9.09
N GLU A 46 -1.91 4.82 -9.46
CA GLU A 46 -1.66 6.02 -10.26
C GLU A 46 -2.39 5.96 -11.60
N GLN A 47 -2.27 4.83 -12.32
CA GLN A 47 -2.91 4.64 -13.61
C GLN A 47 -4.42 4.74 -13.52
N LEU A 48 -5.04 4.10 -12.52
CA LEU A 48 -6.49 4.14 -12.32
C LEU A 48 -6.96 5.56 -11.96
N ALA A 49 -6.25 6.24 -11.07
CA ALA A 49 -6.59 7.61 -10.67
C ALA A 49 -6.41 8.60 -11.82
N LEU A 50 -5.33 8.47 -12.60
CA LEU A 50 -5.05 9.31 -13.75
C LEU A 50 -6.05 9.04 -14.89
N ALA A 51 -6.48 7.80 -15.09
CA ALA A 51 -7.52 7.48 -16.06
C ALA A 51 -8.86 8.14 -15.71
N ALA A 52 -9.16 8.29 -14.42
CA ALA A 52 -10.37 8.95 -13.93
C ALA A 52 -10.33 10.48 -14.06
N ALA A 53 -9.15 11.09 -14.06
CA ALA A 53 -8.94 12.54 -14.22
C ALA A 53 -7.59 12.85 -14.90
N PRO A 54 -7.49 12.67 -16.23
CA PRO A 54 -6.24 12.83 -16.98
C PRO A 54 -5.61 14.23 -16.85
N GLU A 55 -6.44 15.25 -16.61
CA GLU A 55 -6.05 16.66 -16.47
C GLU A 55 -5.21 16.95 -15.21
N LEU A 56 -5.24 16.08 -14.19
CA LEU A 56 -4.42 16.25 -12.99
C LEU A 56 -2.93 16.10 -13.28
N GLY A 57 -2.58 15.27 -14.27
CA GLY A 57 -1.21 14.91 -14.58
C GLY A 57 -0.58 13.96 -13.54
N LEU A 58 0.44 13.23 -13.97
CA LEU A 58 1.08 12.18 -13.17
C LEU A 58 1.70 12.71 -11.86
N SER A 59 2.32 13.89 -11.90
CA SER A 59 2.97 14.49 -10.73
C SER A 59 1.99 14.79 -9.60
N ALA A 60 0.78 15.27 -9.94
CA ALA A 60 -0.25 15.55 -8.95
C ALA A 60 -0.78 14.24 -8.34
N VAL A 61 -1.03 13.22 -9.17
CA VAL A 61 -1.49 11.90 -8.71
C VAL A 61 -0.46 11.26 -7.78
N ARG A 62 0.83 11.27 -8.13
CA ARG A 62 1.91 10.78 -7.25
C ARG A 62 1.98 11.53 -5.92
N SER A 63 1.78 12.85 -5.96
CA SER A 63 1.72 13.66 -4.74
C SER A 63 0.52 13.28 -3.88
N MET A 64 -0.63 13.03 -4.47
CA MET A 64 -1.82 12.52 -3.76
C MET A 64 -1.59 11.14 -3.15
N VAL A 65 -0.95 10.22 -3.87
CA VAL A 65 -0.60 8.90 -3.35
C VAL A 65 0.35 9.03 -2.16
N ALA A 66 1.43 9.81 -2.30
CA ALA A 66 2.43 9.99 -1.27
C ALA A 66 1.91 10.72 -0.02
N MET A 67 0.93 11.60 -0.17
CA MET A 67 0.29 12.32 0.94
C MET A 67 -0.87 11.52 1.56
N GLY A 68 -1.59 10.74 0.77
CA GLY A 68 -2.80 10.07 1.20
C GLY A 68 -2.58 8.64 1.71
N LEU A 69 -1.48 7.97 1.36
CA LEU A 69 -1.26 6.59 1.78
C LEU A 69 -0.15 6.49 2.84
N ASP A 70 -0.48 5.85 3.97
CA ASP A 70 0.48 5.65 5.06
C ASP A 70 1.29 4.35 4.90
N VAL A 71 0.61 3.25 4.56
CA VAL A 71 1.14 1.89 4.60
C VAL A 71 0.64 1.09 3.40
N VAL A 72 1.53 0.27 2.82
CA VAL A 72 1.20 -0.73 1.81
C VAL A 72 1.67 -2.09 2.31
N ALA A 73 0.78 -3.08 2.25
CA ALA A 73 1.09 -4.48 2.57
C ALA A 73 0.93 -5.33 1.30
N LEU A 74 1.98 -6.05 0.93
CA LEU A 74 2.01 -6.92 -0.24
C LEU A 74 1.74 -8.36 0.18
N MET A 75 0.66 -8.94 -0.33
CA MET A 75 0.35 -10.36 -0.15
C MET A 75 0.85 -11.16 -1.35
N GLY A 76 1.44 -12.32 -1.09
CA GLY A 76 1.91 -13.25 -2.11
C GLY A 76 1.42 -14.67 -1.89
N ARG A 77 1.86 -15.56 -2.77
CA ARG A 77 1.59 -16.99 -2.70
C ARG A 77 2.92 -17.73 -2.76
N VAL A 78 3.16 -18.62 -1.81
CA VAL A 78 4.36 -19.48 -1.77
C VAL A 78 3.91 -20.93 -1.83
N ASN A 79 4.60 -21.74 -2.64
CA ASN A 79 4.38 -23.18 -2.67
C ASN A 79 5.35 -23.85 -1.69
N ARG A 80 4.83 -24.39 -0.58
CA ARG A 80 5.60 -25.20 0.37
C ARG A 80 5.06 -26.63 0.35
N SER A 81 5.91 -27.58 -0.03
CA SER A 81 5.60 -29.02 -0.06
C SER A 81 4.33 -29.37 -0.86
N GLY A 82 4.12 -28.73 -2.01
CA GLY A 82 2.97 -28.96 -2.88
C GLY A 82 1.67 -28.26 -2.44
N ARG A 83 1.71 -27.46 -1.37
CA ARG A 83 0.58 -26.63 -0.93
C ARG A 83 0.87 -25.16 -1.15
N VAL A 84 -0.06 -24.48 -1.81
CA VAL A 84 0.00 -23.04 -2.04
C VAL A 84 -0.55 -22.30 -0.82
N GLN A 85 0.31 -21.58 -0.12
CA GLN A 85 -0.02 -20.77 1.05
C GLN A 85 0.01 -19.29 0.70
N ARG A 86 -0.92 -18.51 1.26
CA ARG A 86 -0.88 -17.04 1.20
C ARG A 86 0.04 -16.54 2.31
N THR A 87 0.95 -15.66 1.96
CA THR A 87 1.95 -15.14 2.89
C THR A 87 2.10 -13.64 2.67
N LEU A 88 2.35 -12.91 3.75
CA LEU A 88 2.74 -11.52 3.66
C LEU A 88 4.17 -11.45 3.14
N GLN A 89 4.40 -10.69 2.08
CA GLN A 89 5.67 -10.58 1.38
C GLN A 89 6.41 -9.30 1.73
N ALA A 90 5.70 -8.19 1.94
CA ALA A 90 6.31 -6.94 2.34
C ALA A 90 5.31 -6.03 3.06
N ILE A 91 5.83 -5.18 3.94
CA ILE A 91 5.15 -3.98 4.43
C ILE A 91 6.08 -2.81 4.23
N ALA A 92 5.58 -1.73 3.64
CA ALA A 92 6.30 -0.47 3.55
C ALA A 92 5.42 0.71 3.97
N THR A 93 6.08 1.73 4.50
CA THR A 93 5.50 3.07 4.69
C THR A 93 5.95 3.98 3.56
N ILE A 94 5.10 4.93 3.17
CA ILE A 94 5.43 5.93 2.15
C ILE A 94 5.91 7.20 2.85
N LYS A 95 7.09 7.71 2.48
CA LYS A 95 7.73 8.88 3.11
C LYS A 95 7.71 10.12 2.24
N GLY A 96 7.10 10.05 1.07
CA GLY A 96 7.09 11.12 0.08
C GLY A 96 7.58 10.63 -1.28
N ILE A 97 7.95 11.59 -2.12
CA ILE A 97 8.55 11.37 -3.43
C ILE A 97 9.90 12.09 -3.51
N ASN A 98 10.87 11.50 -4.20
CA ASN A 98 12.19 12.09 -4.42
C ASN A 98 12.16 13.10 -5.59
N ALA A 99 13.29 13.76 -5.86
CA ALA A 99 13.43 14.72 -6.97
C ALA A 99 13.23 14.12 -8.38
N LYS A 100 13.30 12.78 -8.52
CA LYS A 100 13.03 12.05 -9.77
C LYS A 100 11.56 11.64 -9.91
N GLY A 101 10.77 11.83 -8.84
CA GLY A 101 9.37 11.44 -8.79
C GLY A 101 9.12 9.99 -8.38
N ASP A 102 10.12 9.28 -7.84
CA ASP A 102 9.95 7.93 -7.27
C ASP A 102 9.51 8.01 -5.81
N TYR A 103 8.70 7.06 -5.35
CA TYR A 103 8.32 6.98 -3.94
C TYR A 103 9.51 6.64 -3.06
N CYS A 104 9.67 7.40 -1.99
CA CYS A 104 10.56 7.06 -0.89
C CYS A 104 9.86 6.05 0.02
N LEU A 105 10.12 4.76 -0.19
CA LEU A 105 9.54 3.68 0.61
C LEU A 105 10.48 3.30 1.76
N ASN A 106 9.91 3.21 2.96
CA ASN A 106 10.59 2.64 4.12
C ASN A 106 9.96 1.27 4.45
N TYR A 107 10.67 0.20 4.09
CA TYR A 107 10.24 -1.17 4.32
C TYR A 107 10.35 -1.53 5.80
N LEU A 108 9.21 -1.85 6.39
CA LEU A 108 9.13 -2.38 7.75
C LEU A 108 9.38 -3.88 7.73
N TYR A 109 8.95 -4.57 6.68
CA TYR A 109 9.11 -6.01 6.51
C TYR A 109 9.32 -6.37 5.04
N ARG A 110 10.20 -7.34 4.76
CA ARG A 110 10.32 -8.06 3.49
C ARG A 110 10.58 -9.54 3.79
N ALA A 111 9.87 -10.43 3.11
CA ALA A 111 10.18 -11.85 3.12
C ALA A 111 11.41 -12.09 2.22
N GLU A 112 12.53 -12.53 2.79
CA GLU A 112 13.70 -12.99 2.03
C GLU A 112 13.78 -14.52 2.08
N GLY A 113 13.41 -15.20 1.00
CA GLY A 113 13.52 -16.67 0.92
C GLY A 113 12.65 -17.44 1.95
N ASP A 114 13.09 -18.64 2.35
CA ASP A 114 12.35 -19.53 3.26
C ASP A 114 12.41 -19.08 4.73
N GLU A 115 13.30 -18.13 5.06
CA GLU A 115 13.39 -17.50 6.37
C GLU A 115 12.58 -16.20 6.38
N SER A 116 11.43 -16.23 7.05
CA SER A 116 10.75 -15.02 7.45
C SER A 116 11.68 -14.24 8.39
N LEU A 117 12.14 -13.06 7.99
CA LEU A 117 12.72 -12.11 8.95
C LEU A 117 11.68 -11.91 10.07
N PRO A 118 12.01 -12.16 11.35
CA PRO A 118 11.06 -12.25 12.45
C PRO A 118 10.57 -10.87 12.91
N VAL A 119 10.38 -9.92 11.98
CA VAL A 119 9.96 -8.55 12.28
C VAL A 119 8.64 -8.56 13.01
N PHE A 120 7.70 -9.45 12.65
CA PHE A 120 6.43 -9.56 13.36
C PHE A 120 6.55 -10.08 14.77
N GLU A 121 7.41 -11.08 14.99
CA GLU A 121 7.63 -11.64 16.32
C GLU A 121 8.34 -10.61 17.22
N GLN A 122 9.34 -9.91 16.67
CA GLN A 122 10.03 -8.81 17.35
C GLN A 122 9.10 -7.60 17.61
N ALA A 123 8.28 -7.19 16.65
CA ALA A 123 7.33 -6.10 16.81
C ALA A 123 6.21 -6.45 17.80
N TYR A 124 5.73 -7.70 17.80
CA TYR A 124 4.74 -8.18 18.75
C TYR A 124 5.31 -8.22 20.17
N HIS A 125 6.54 -8.73 20.35
CA HIS A 125 7.22 -8.70 21.65
C HIS A 125 7.49 -7.29 22.17
N GLN A 126 7.83 -6.34 21.30
CA GLN A 126 7.98 -4.93 21.69
C GLN A 126 6.64 -4.30 22.11
N LEU A 127 5.52 -4.68 21.48
CA LEU A 127 4.19 -4.20 21.86
C LEU A 127 3.70 -4.80 23.19
N GLU A 128 4.04 -6.06 23.49
CA GLU A 128 3.72 -6.67 24.78
C GLU A 128 4.57 -6.11 25.92
N GLY A 129 5.83 -5.74 25.66
CA GLY A 129 6.72 -5.09 26.64
C GLY A 129 6.37 -3.63 26.98
N MET A 130 5.36 -3.05 26.33
CA MET A 130 4.85 -1.69 26.60
C MET A 130 3.57 -1.66 27.47
N LYS A 131 3.10 -2.82 27.95
CA LYS A 131 2.04 -2.94 28.97
C LYS A 131 2.64 -3.07 30.37
#